data_AF-A0A497KNP2-F1
#
_entry.id   AF-A0A497KNP2-F1
#
_cell.length_a   1.000
_cell.length_b   1.000
_cell.length_c   1.000
_cell.angle_alpha   90.00
_cell.angle_beta   90.00
_cell.angle_gamma   90.00
#
_symmetry.space_group_name_H-M   'P 1'
#
loop_
_entity.id
_entity.type
_entity.pdbx_description
1 polymer ?
#
loop_
_entity_poly.entity_id
_entity_poly.type
_entity_poly.pdbx_seq_one_letter_code
_entity_poly.pdbx_strand_id
1 'polypeptide(L)'
;DSLLTWAVCDELGLNPQAAYIVEPALTYEERHKDKLAVKFQKEFGVELQKIEHTVGQLRDGHRLGVGKTEVGWGLQTTQYAVMILPIANKFESKYILFGNEQSCGEYYMDRQGFVCYPAYDQCHTWTKQVDSITRQLSLGGVRTMSVIEPLNDIAVVYLLFKRYPEVAKYHRSCFVETEAGRDHRWCMDCSVCCKMYLLIKASGFDPDSVGLSRNMLSDEMRSYFSLFGGVDVNTYALTGRGRDEQLFAFYLAWKNGD
;
A
#
# COMPACT_ATOMS: atom_id res chain seq x y z
N ASP A 1 0.72 -3.69 -3.02
CA ASP A 1 2.17 -3.98 -2.97
C ASP A 1 2.55 -5.18 -2.11
N SER A 2 2.21 -5.19 -0.81
CA SER A 2 2.57 -6.29 0.11
C SER A 2 2.18 -7.71 -0.35
N LEU A 3 1.03 -7.85 -1.04
CA LEU A 3 0.61 -9.13 -1.62
C LEU A 3 1.50 -9.59 -2.77
N LEU A 4 1.96 -8.68 -3.63
CA LEU A 4 2.89 -9.04 -4.70
C LEU A 4 4.26 -9.42 -4.12
N THR A 5 4.73 -8.66 -3.12
CA THR A 5 5.93 -9.02 -2.35
C THR A 5 5.82 -10.42 -1.79
N TRP A 6 4.70 -10.75 -1.13
CA TRP A 6 4.48 -12.09 -0.58
C TRP A 6 4.49 -13.16 -1.67
N ALA A 7 3.73 -12.97 -2.75
CA ALA A 7 3.60 -13.96 -3.83
C ALA A 7 4.94 -14.24 -4.54
N VAL A 8 5.72 -13.19 -4.82
CA VAL A 8 7.06 -13.34 -5.41
C VAL A 8 7.99 -14.09 -4.45
N CYS A 9 7.92 -13.81 -3.15
CA CYS A 9 8.77 -14.49 -2.16
C CYS A 9 8.39 -15.95 -1.99
N ASP A 10 7.09 -16.26 -2.03
CA ASP A 10 6.59 -17.63 -1.98
C ASP A 10 7.06 -18.42 -3.21
N GLU A 11 6.91 -17.84 -4.40
CA GLU A 11 7.40 -18.43 -5.66
C GLU A 11 8.91 -18.69 -5.64
N LEU A 12 9.69 -17.80 -5.03
CA LEU A 12 11.14 -17.94 -4.86
C LEU A 12 11.53 -18.96 -3.76
N GLY A 13 10.56 -19.55 -3.05
CA GLY A 13 10.81 -20.52 -1.98
C GLY A 13 11.34 -19.88 -0.69
N LEU A 14 11.04 -18.61 -0.44
CA LEU A 14 11.51 -17.88 0.75
C LEU A 14 10.62 -18.08 2.00
N ASN A 15 9.54 -18.87 1.89
CA ASN A 15 8.59 -19.17 2.97
C ASN A 15 8.09 -17.89 3.71
N PRO A 16 7.49 -16.92 3.00
CA PRO A 16 7.18 -15.62 3.54
C PRO A 16 6.12 -15.66 4.66
N GLN A 17 6.45 -15.07 5.80
CA GLN A 17 5.52 -14.84 6.90
C GLN A 17 4.87 -13.44 6.77
N ALA A 18 3.64 -13.29 7.24
CA ALA A 18 2.91 -12.03 7.15
C ALA A 18 2.84 -11.31 8.50
N ALA A 19 3.18 -10.02 8.52
CA ALA A 19 3.02 -9.16 9.68
C ALA A 19 2.17 -7.93 9.32
N TYR A 20 1.34 -7.47 10.25
CA TYR A 20 0.54 -6.26 10.11
C TYR A 20 0.62 -5.40 11.36
N ILE A 21 0.95 -4.13 11.16
CA ILE A 21 0.96 -3.14 12.22
C ILE A 21 -0.41 -2.45 12.23
N VAL A 22 -1.12 -2.58 13.34
CA VAL A 22 -2.45 -1.99 13.52
C VAL A 22 -2.28 -0.55 13.98
N GLU A 23 -2.62 0.39 13.10
CA GLU A 23 -2.62 1.82 13.44
C GLU A 23 -3.83 2.17 14.31
N PRO A 24 -3.65 2.92 15.42
CA PRO A 24 -4.76 3.30 16.30
C PRO A 24 -5.89 4.07 15.63
N ALA A 25 -5.58 4.76 14.53
CA ALA A 25 -6.54 5.57 13.79
C ALA A 25 -7.34 4.78 12.74
N LEU A 26 -7.03 3.49 12.49
CA LEU A 26 -7.55 2.73 11.35
C LEU A 26 -8.45 1.55 11.79
N THR A 27 -9.65 1.87 12.29
CA THR A 27 -10.55 0.90 12.94
C THR A 27 -11.36 0.06 11.96
N TYR A 28 -11.77 0.62 10.83
CA TYR A 28 -12.52 -0.11 9.80
C TYR A 28 -11.56 -0.92 8.92
N GLU A 29 -10.38 -0.38 8.62
CA GLU A 29 -9.35 -1.09 7.87
C GLU A 29 -9.02 -2.44 8.50
N GLU A 30 -8.70 -2.43 9.81
CA GLU A 30 -8.32 -3.63 10.56
C GLU A 30 -9.39 -4.71 10.47
N ARG A 31 -10.64 -4.38 10.79
CA ARG A 31 -11.78 -5.33 10.80
C ARG A 31 -11.90 -6.10 9.51
N HIS A 32 -11.73 -5.40 8.39
CA HIS A 32 -11.85 -6.01 7.08
C HIS A 32 -10.58 -6.75 6.66
N LYS A 33 -9.40 -6.30 7.10
CA LYS A 33 -8.15 -7.07 6.92
C LYS A 33 -8.21 -8.39 7.68
N ASP A 34 -8.77 -8.41 8.89
CA ASP A 34 -8.94 -9.65 9.66
C ASP A 34 -9.79 -10.68 8.89
N LYS A 35 -10.89 -10.24 8.26
CA LYS A 35 -11.71 -11.13 7.41
C LYS A 35 -10.94 -11.69 6.22
N LEU A 36 -10.08 -10.90 5.60
CA LEU A 36 -9.23 -11.35 4.49
C LEU A 36 -8.12 -12.28 4.99
N ALA A 37 -7.52 -11.98 6.14
CA ALA A 37 -6.44 -12.74 6.76
C ALA A 37 -6.89 -14.16 7.14
N VAL A 38 -8.09 -14.34 7.69
CA VAL A 38 -8.63 -15.68 8.00
C VAL A 38 -8.74 -16.54 6.75
N LYS A 39 -9.21 -15.95 5.64
CA LYS A 39 -9.33 -16.66 4.35
C LYS A 39 -7.94 -16.95 3.77
N PHE A 40 -7.03 -15.98 3.85
CA PHE A 40 -5.64 -16.12 3.39
C PHE A 40 -4.91 -17.23 4.15
N GLN A 41 -5.04 -17.28 5.47
CA GLN A 41 -4.47 -18.34 6.32
C GLN A 41 -5.04 -19.71 5.97
N LYS A 42 -6.36 -19.80 5.74
CA LYS A 42 -6.98 -21.08 5.35
C LYS A 42 -6.43 -21.62 4.03
N GLU A 43 -6.08 -20.73 3.11
CA GLU A 43 -5.61 -21.10 1.77
C GLU A 43 -4.10 -21.36 1.71
N PHE A 44 -3.29 -20.49 2.33
CA PHE A 44 -1.83 -20.52 2.21
C PHE A 44 -1.13 -20.98 3.50
N GLY A 45 -1.86 -21.23 4.59
CA GLY A 45 -1.28 -21.62 5.87
C GLY A 45 -0.53 -20.51 6.60
N VAL A 46 -0.55 -19.27 6.10
CA VAL A 46 0.16 -18.13 6.69
C VAL A 46 -0.77 -17.31 7.57
N GLU A 47 -0.47 -17.27 8.87
CA GLU A 47 -1.18 -16.45 9.84
C GLU A 47 -0.67 -15.00 9.82
N LEU A 48 -1.60 -14.04 9.82
CA LEU A 48 -1.25 -12.61 9.90
C LEU A 48 -0.86 -12.24 11.35
N GLN A 49 0.44 -12.03 11.58
CA GLN A 49 0.97 -11.63 12.88
C GLN A 49 0.68 -10.15 13.12
N LYS A 50 -0.24 -9.83 14.03
CA LYS A 50 -0.63 -8.44 14.33
C LYS A 50 0.23 -7.84 15.44
N ILE A 51 0.63 -6.58 15.27
CA ILE A 51 1.26 -5.76 16.32
C ILE A 51 0.40 -4.51 16.51
N GLU A 52 -0.10 -4.30 17.72
CA GLU A 52 -0.82 -3.08 18.08
C GLU A 52 0.17 -1.91 18.22
N HIS A 53 0.01 -0.86 17.40
CA HIS A 53 0.91 0.29 17.40
C HIS A 53 0.44 1.39 18.35
N THR A 54 0.52 1.14 19.64
CA THR A 54 0.07 2.12 20.66
C THR A 54 0.82 3.46 20.56
N VAL A 55 2.09 3.46 20.17
CA VAL A 55 2.91 4.67 19.97
C VAL A 55 2.41 5.52 18.80
N GLY A 56 1.66 4.95 17.85
CA GLY A 56 0.99 5.68 16.77
C GLY A 56 0.02 6.75 17.28
N GLN A 57 -0.46 6.63 18.52
CA GLN A 57 -1.27 7.65 19.18
C GLN A 57 -0.55 9.00 19.33
N LEU A 58 0.79 9.01 19.33
CA LEU A 58 1.60 10.22 19.42
C LEU A 58 1.65 11.03 18.12
N ARG A 59 1.14 10.48 17.00
CA ARG A 59 1.01 11.17 15.71
C ARG A 59 -0.42 11.33 15.21
N ASP A 60 -1.40 10.83 15.98
CA ASP A 60 -2.81 11.01 15.67
C ASP A 60 -3.25 12.43 16.03
N GLY A 61 -3.39 13.27 15.01
CA GLY A 61 -3.70 14.67 15.22
C GLY A 61 -5.09 14.94 15.82
N HIS A 62 -6.06 14.05 15.65
CA HIS A 62 -7.36 14.17 16.34
C HIS A 62 -7.18 13.99 17.85
N ARG A 63 -6.41 12.98 18.25
CA ARG A 63 -6.06 12.74 19.65
C ARG A 63 -5.21 13.86 20.25
N LEU A 64 -4.31 14.43 19.47
CA LEU A 64 -3.49 15.57 19.88
C LEU A 64 -4.27 16.90 19.90
N GLY A 65 -5.53 16.92 19.45
CA GLY A 65 -6.35 18.13 19.42
C GLY A 65 -5.97 19.14 18.33
N VAL A 66 -5.21 18.72 17.31
CA VAL A 66 -4.70 19.57 16.22
C VAL A 66 -5.34 19.29 14.86
N GLY A 67 -6.31 18.36 14.79
CA GLY A 67 -6.96 17.96 13.54
C GLY A 67 -6.08 17.05 12.70
N LYS A 68 -6.32 16.97 11.38
CA LYS A 68 -5.48 16.14 10.49
C LYS A 68 -4.04 16.68 10.46
N THR A 69 -3.06 15.80 10.66
CA THR A 69 -1.64 16.14 10.63
C THR A 69 -0.81 15.06 9.96
N GLU A 70 0.24 15.48 9.26
CA GLU A 70 1.26 14.60 8.67
C GLU A 70 2.50 14.45 9.59
N VAL A 71 2.50 15.13 10.75
CA VAL A 71 3.59 15.04 11.73
C VAL A 71 3.74 13.61 12.22
N GLY A 72 4.93 13.04 12.05
CA GLY A 72 5.25 11.67 12.51
C GLY A 72 4.87 10.55 11.54
N TRP A 73 4.17 10.85 10.42
CA TRP A 73 3.87 9.86 9.38
C TRP A 73 5.08 9.55 8.50
N GLY A 74 5.98 10.52 8.30
CA GLY A 74 7.19 10.34 7.49
C GLY A 74 8.27 9.38 8.04
N LEU A 75 8.01 8.67 9.15
CA LEU A 75 8.89 7.62 9.70
C LEU A 75 8.16 6.30 9.92
N GLN A 76 6.96 6.14 9.37
CA GLN A 76 6.08 4.99 9.56
C GLN A 76 6.77 3.66 9.26
N THR A 77 7.37 3.51 8.09
CA THR A 77 8.04 2.29 7.64
C THR A 77 9.26 1.97 8.50
N THR A 78 9.96 3.02 8.96
CA THR A 78 11.09 2.86 9.89
C THR A 78 10.63 2.30 11.23
N GLN A 79 9.55 2.84 11.78
CA GLN A 79 8.94 2.34 13.02
C GLN A 79 8.50 0.88 12.85
N TYR A 80 7.82 0.57 11.75
CA TYR A 80 7.34 -0.77 11.45
C TYR A 80 8.48 -1.78 11.37
N ALA A 81 9.57 -1.44 10.70
CA ALA A 81 10.73 -2.32 10.57
C ALA A 81 11.31 -2.71 11.94
N VAL A 82 11.41 -1.75 12.86
CA VAL A 82 11.86 -2.01 14.23
C VAL A 82 10.85 -2.86 15.00
N MET A 83 9.55 -2.55 14.88
CA MET A 83 8.48 -3.28 15.55
C MET A 83 8.35 -4.73 15.07
N ILE A 84 8.74 -5.04 13.83
CA ILE A 84 8.67 -6.39 13.24
C ILE A 84 9.84 -7.28 13.71
N LEU A 85 10.93 -6.74 14.26
CA LEU A 85 12.10 -7.53 14.69
C LEU A 85 11.77 -8.72 15.62
N PRO A 86 10.88 -8.61 16.62
CA PRO A 86 10.48 -9.76 17.44
C PRO A 86 9.77 -10.86 16.63
N ILE A 87 8.97 -10.49 15.63
CA ILE A 87 8.35 -11.47 14.70
C ILE A 87 9.45 -12.12 13.85
N ALA A 88 10.37 -11.32 13.30
CA ALA A 88 11.49 -11.86 12.54
C ALA A 88 12.31 -12.85 13.38
N ASN A 89 12.52 -12.58 14.67
CA ASN A 89 13.16 -13.52 15.59
C ASN A 89 12.34 -14.80 15.81
N LYS A 90 11.02 -14.68 16.09
CA LYS A 90 10.11 -15.82 16.29
C LYS A 90 10.14 -16.81 15.12
N PHE A 91 10.23 -16.32 13.89
CA PHE A 91 10.25 -17.13 12.68
C PHE A 91 11.65 -17.36 12.10
N GLU A 92 12.70 -16.93 12.81
CA GLU A 92 14.09 -16.99 12.36
C GLU A 92 14.36 -16.32 10.99
N SER A 93 13.49 -15.37 10.62
CA SER A 93 13.51 -14.66 9.35
C SER A 93 14.80 -13.88 9.17
N LYS A 94 15.41 -13.97 7.98
CA LYS A 94 16.60 -13.20 7.61
C LYS A 94 16.28 -11.87 6.93
N TYR A 95 15.03 -11.68 6.56
CA TYR A 95 14.57 -10.54 5.79
C TYR A 95 13.26 -9.98 6.33
N ILE A 96 13.17 -8.65 6.41
CA ILE A 96 11.93 -7.88 6.45
C ILE A 96 11.74 -7.31 5.06
N LEU A 97 10.61 -7.65 4.43
CA LEU A 97 10.34 -7.32 3.03
C LEU A 97 9.17 -6.36 2.96
N PHE A 98 9.44 -5.11 2.59
CA PHE A 98 8.40 -4.12 2.36
C PHE A 98 7.93 -4.16 0.91
N GLY A 99 6.73 -3.66 0.69
CA GLY A 99 6.16 -3.44 -0.64
C GLY A 99 6.59 -2.13 -1.28
N ASN A 100 7.80 -1.64 -0.98
CA ASN A 100 8.26 -0.35 -1.49
C ASN A 100 8.60 -0.48 -2.97
N GLU A 101 7.79 0.12 -3.82
CA GLU A 101 7.88 0.18 -5.27
C GLU A 101 8.64 1.45 -5.71
N GLN A 102 8.95 1.56 -7.01
CA GLN A 102 9.76 2.66 -7.55
C GLN A 102 9.12 4.03 -7.31
N SER A 103 7.79 4.06 -7.36
CA SER A 103 6.97 5.28 -7.26
C SER A 103 7.02 5.93 -5.88
N CYS A 104 7.38 5.20 -4.81
CA CYS A 104 7.63 5.75 -3.48
C CYS A 104 8.77 6.80 -3.44
N GLY A 105 9.70 6.74 -4.41
CA GLY A 105 10.78 7.72 -4.54
C GLY A 105 10.39 9.00 -5.28
N GLU A 106 9.18 9.09 -5.82
CA GLU A 106 8.74 10.22 -6.62
C GLU A 106 8.32 11.41 -5.73
N TYR A 107 8.33 12.61 -6.30
CA TYR A 107 8.01 13.84 -5.60
C TYR A 107 7.06 14.73 -6.41
N TYR A 108 6.49 15.74 -5.75
CA TYR A 108 5.77 16.82 -6.38
C TYR A 108 6.23 18.16 -5.80
N MET A 109 5.92 19.25 -6.50
CA MET A 109 6.11 20.60 -5.97
C MET A 109 4.78 21.08 -5.37
N ASP A 110 4.80 21.54 -4.13
CA ASP A 110 3.61 22.17 -3.55
C ASP A 110 3.34 23.56 -4.16
N ARG A 111 2.26 24.20 -3.70
CA ARG A 111 1.85 25.53 -4.20
C ARG A 111 2.86 26.64 -3.87
N GLN A 112 3.75 26.42 -2.92
CA GLN A 112 4.79 27.36 -2.49
C GLN A 112 6.15 27.07 -3.18
N GLY A 113 6.22 26.01 -3.99
CA GLY A 113 7.43 25.60 -4.71
C GLY A 113 8.37 24.71 -3.91
N PHE A 114 7.93 24.12 -2.79
CA PHE A 114 8.71 23.15 -2.04
C PHE A 114 8.57 21.75 -2.63
N VAL A 115 9.69 21.02 -2.65
CA VAL A 115 9.70 19.60 -3.00
C VAL A 115 9.06 18.80 -1.86
N CYS A 116 8.02 18.06 -2.18
CA CYS A 116 7.31 17.19 -1.27
C CYS A 116 7.39 15.73 -1.73
N TYR A 117 7.82 14.85 -0.83
CA TYR A 117 7.82 13.41 -1.03
C TYR A 117 6.61 12.81 -0.31
N PRO A 118 5.70 12.10 -1.01
CA PRO A 118 4.56 11.44 -0.38
C PRO A 118 4.97 10.35 0.63
N ALA A 119 6.09 9.66 0.37
CA ALA A 119 6.53 8.49 1.13
C ALA A 119 8.06 8.36 1.14
N TYR A 120 8.77 9.41 1.56
CA TYR A 120 10.23 9.40 1.53
C TYR A 120 10.83 8.22 2.29
N ASP A 121 10.20 7.78 3.39
CA ASP A 121 10.67 6.64 4.18
C ASP A 121 10.46 5.27 3.52
N GLN A 122 9.79 5.25 2.37
CA GLN A 122 9.62 4.09 1.51
C GLN A 122 10.51 4.15 0.26
N CYS A 123 11.23 5.24 0.01
CA CYS A 123 12.11 5.31 -1.15
C CYS A 123 13.33 4.39 -1.01
N HIS A 124 14.01 4.10 -2.13
CA HIS A 124 15.24 3.30 -2.17
C HIS A 124 16.32 3.81 -1.19
N THR A 125 16.55 5.13 -1.19
CA THR A 125 17.58 5.78 -0.35
C THR A 125 17.29 5.54 1.13
N TRP A 126 16.03 5.64 1.55
CA TRP A 126 15.66 5.44 2.95
C TRP A 126 15.56 3.95 3.31
N THR A 127 15.12 3.10 2.39
CA THR A 127 15.09 1.63 2.58
C THR A 127 16.49 1.10 2.94
N LYS A 128 17.57 1.66 2.35
CA LYS A 128 18.96 1.36 2.77
C LYS A 128 19.27 1.78 4.21
N GLN A 129 18.68 2.88 4.69
CA GLN A 129 18.82 3.30 6.09
C GLN A 129 18.06 2.36 7.02
N VAL A 130 16.85 1.94 6.63
CA VAL A 130 16.08 0.94 7.38
C VAL A 130 16.81 -0.41 7.45
N ASP A 131 17.46 -0.84 6.36
CA ASP A 131 18.35 -2.01 6.38
C ASP A 131 19.49 -1.84 7.40
N SER A 132 20.17 -0.70 7.38
CA SER A 132 21.24 -0.41 8.34
C SER A 132 20.75 -0.47 9.80
N ILE A 133 19.58 0.13 10.08
CA ILE A 133 18.96 0.14 11.42
C ILE A 133 18.62 -1.28 11.85
N THR A 134 17.88 -2.02 11.03
CA THR A 134 17.44 -3.39 11.35
C THR A 134 18.62 -4.35 11.52
N ARG A 135 19.68 -4.20 10.73
CA ARG A 135 20.93 -4.96 10.90
C ARG A 135 21.61 -4.63 12.22
N GLN A 136 21.72 -3.36 12.59
CA GLN A 136 22.36 -2.98 13.86
C GLN A 136 21.57 -3.54 15.06
N LEU A 137 20.24 -3.40 15.04
CA LEU A 137 19.37 -3.88 16.12
C LEU A 137 19.29 -5.41 16.22
N SER A 138 19.57 -6.12 15.12
CA SER A 138 19.56 -7.59 15.06
C SER A 138 20.95 -8.23 15.07
N LEU A 139 22.01 -7.46 15.36
CA LEU A 139 23.42 -7.93 15.29
C LEU A 139 23.78 -8.55 13.92
N GLY A 140 23.18 -8.03 12.85
CA GLY A 140 23.35 -8.47 11.47
C GLY A 140 22.44 -9.63 11.06
N GLY A 141 21.57 -10.12 11.94
CA GLY A 141 20.71 -11.28 11.69
C GLY A 141 19.55 -11.04 10.73
N VAL A 142 19.09 -9.79 10.61
CA VAL A 142 17.93 -9.38 9.80
C VAL A 142 18.31 -8.24 8.87
N ARG A 143 17.95 -8.37 7.59
CA ARG A 143 18.06 -7.33 6.56
C ARG A 143 16.70 -6.79 6.17
N THR A 144 16.64 -5.55 5.69
CA THR A 144 15.41 -4.97 5.15
C THR A 144 15.56 -4.62 3.68
N MET A 145 14.58 -4.96 2.85
CA MET A 145 14.58 -4.62 1.42
C MET A 145 13.16 -4.63 0.84
N SER A 146 13.05 -4.35 -0.45
CA SER A 146 11.85 -4.60 -1.26
C SER A 146 12.24 -5.38 -2.52
N VAL A 147 11.49 -6.46 -2.80
CA VAL A 147 11.70 -7.29 -4.01
C VAL A 147 10.97 -6.73 -5.23
N ILE A 148 10.09 -5.75 -5.03
CA ILE A 148 9.30 -5.10 -6.09
C ILE A 148 9.74 -3.66 -6.37
N GLU A 149 10.83 -3.19 -5.75
CA GLU A 149 11.36 -1.84 -5.89
C GLU A 149 11.51 -1.35 -7.34
N PRO A 150 11.89 -2.18 -8.33
CA PRO A 150 12.01 -1.70 -9.72
C PRO A 150 10.68 -1.44 -10.43
N LEU A 151 9.54 -1.77 -9.82
CA LEU A 151 8.22 -1.70 -10.44
C LEU A 151 7.52 -0.39 -10.08
N ASN A 152 6.71 0.13 -11.00
CA ASN A 152 5.72 1.17 -10.68
C ASN A 152 4.36 0.53 -10.39
N ASP A 153 3.43 1.30 -9.83
CA ASP A 153 2.09 0.83 -9.42
C ASP A 153 1.37 0.02 -10.50
N ILE A 154 1.37 0.48 -11.75
CA ILE A 154 0.68 -0.23 -12.84
C ILE A 154 1.28 -1.62 -13.09
N ALA A 155 2.60 -1.74 -12.99
CA ALA A 155 3.29 -3.02 -13.15
C ALA A 155 3.03 -3.94 -11.95
N VAL A 156 2.96 -3.38 -10.74
CA VAL A 156 2.61 -4.13 -9.53
C VAL A 156 1.20 -4.73 -9.65
N VAL A 157 0.21 -3.92 -10.02
CA VAL A 157 -1.17 -4.39 -10.21
C VAL A 157 -1.24 -5.42 -11.33
N TYR A 158 -0.63 -5.14 -12.49
CA TYR A 158 -0.62 -6.07 -13.62
C TYR A 158 -0.03 -7.43 -13.23
N LEU A 159 1.16 -7.45 -12.59
CA LEU A 159 1.82 -8.69 -12.20
C LEU A 159 1.04 -9.45 -11.13
N LEU A 160 0.47 -8.77 -10.14
CA LEU A 160 -0.35 -9.40 -9.12
C LEU A 160 -1.55 -10.12 -9.74
N PHE A 161 -2.33 -9.45 -10.59
CA PHE A 161 -3.52 -10.05 -11.19
C PHE A 161 -3.20 -11.09 -12.27
N LYS A 162 -2.13 -10.86 -13.04
CA LYS A 162 -1.77 -11.75 -14.16
C LYS A 162 -1.08 -13.02 -13.72
N ARG A 163 -0.13 -12.92 -12.78
CA ARG A 163 0.75 -14.02 -12.39
C ARG A 163 0.28 -14.73 -11.12
N TYR A 164 -0.39 -14.01 -10.22
CA TYR A 164 -0.80 -14.52 -8.91
C TYR A 164 -2.30 -14.27 -8.62
N PRO A 165 -3.22 -14.69 -9.51
CA PRO A 165 -4.66 -14.44 -9.34
C PRO A 165 -5.23 -15.00 -8.04
N GLU A 166 -4.69 -16.12 -7.55
CA GLU A 166 -5.02 -16.73 -6.25
C GLU A 166 -4.69 -15.81 -5.07
N VAL A 167 -3.65 -14.98 -5.19
CA VAL A 167 -3.29 -13.95 -4.20
C VAL A 167 -4.05 -12.64 -4.47
N ALA A 168 -4.23 -12.28 -5.75
CA ALA A 168 -4.86 -11.02 -6.17
C ALA A 168 -6.28 -10.85 -5.63
N LYS A 169 -7.03 -11.94 -5.43
CA LYS A 169 -8.38 -11.88 -4.83
C LYS A 169 -8.39 -11.26 -3.42
N TYR A 170 -7.24 -11.20 -2.74
CA TYR A 170 -7.03 -10.55 -1.43
C TYR A 170 -6.58 -9.08 -1.52
N HIS A 171 -6.42 -8.54 -2.74
CA HIS A 171 -6.00 -7.15 -3.00
C HIS A 171 -6.87 -6.07 -2.34
N ARG A 172 -6.24 -5.18 -1.59
CA ARG A 172 -6.89 -4.01 -0.98
C ARG A 172 -5.84 -2.93 -0.76
N SER A 173 -6.21 -1.69 -1.10
CA SER A 173 -5.37 -0.50 -0.84
C SER A 173 -6.12 0.64 -0.14
N CYS A 174 -7.47 0.62 -0.16
CA CYS A 174 -8.26 1.63 0.54
C CYS A 174 -8.07 1.51 2.06
N PHE A 175 -7.92 2.65 2.75
CA PHE A 175 -7.89 2.72 4.21
C PHE A 175 -9.28 2.57 4.83
N VAL A 176 -10.37 2.83 4.09
CA VAL A 176 -11.75 2.51 4.48
C VAL A 176 -12.28 3.26 5.72
N GLU A 177 -11.51 4.19 6.30
CA GLU A 177 -11.91 5.03 7.45
C GLU A 177 -12.92 6.15 7.11
N THR A 178 -13.87 5.87 6.23
CA THR A 178 -15.04 6.72 5.97
C THR A 178 -16.31 5.95 6.29
N GLU A 179 -17.42 6.66 6.48
CA GLU A 179 -18.71 6.00 6.72
C GLU A 179 -19.08 5.06 5.56
N ALA A 180 -18.81 5.47 4.32
CA ALA A 180 -18.98 4.64 3.13
C ALA A 180 -18.16 3.34 3.16
N GLY A 181 -17.04 3.34 3.89
CA GLY A 181 -16.17 2.18 4.06
C GLY A 181 -16.56 1.22 5.19
N ARG A 182 -17.39 1.64 6.15
CA ARG A 182 -17.62 0.90 7.41
C ARG A 182 -17.88 -0.60 7.20
N ASP A 183 -18.74 -0.93 6.25
CA ASP A 183 -19.19 -2.30 5.99
C ASP A 183 -18.69 -2.88 4.66
N HIS A 184 -17.82 -2.15 3.95
CA HIS A 184 -17.33 -2.53 2.62
C HIS A 184 -15.80 -2.68 2.59
N ARG A 185 -15.33 -3.63 1.78
CA ARG A 185 -13.89 -3.83 1.56
C ARG A 185 -13.23 -2.59 0.94
N TRP A 186 -13.95 -1.88 0.10
CA TRP A 186 -13.56 -0.65 -0.58
C TRP A 186 -14.64 0.40 -0.27
N CYS A 187 -14.26 1.64 0.07
CA CYS A 187 -15.26 2.68 0.27
C CYS A 187 -15.92 3.13 -1.04
N MET A 188 -15.28 2.88 -2.20
CA MET A 188 -15.75 3.28 -3.53
C MET A 188 -16.04 4.78 -3.66
N ASP A 189 -15.30 5.58 -2.88
CA ASP A 189 -15.51 7.02 -2.71
C ASP A 189 -14.21 7.75 -2.33
N CYS A 190 -13.10 7.32 -2.94
CA CYS A 190 -11.80 7.98 -2.73
C CYS A 190 -10.85 7.78 -3.92
N SER A 191 -9.80 8.61 -3.97
CA SER A 191 -8.76 8.54 -5.00
C SER A 191 -7.98 7.23 -5.03
N VAL A 192 -7.82 6.55 -3.89
CA VAL A 192 -7.20 5.22 -3.87
C VAL A 192 -8.10 4.19 -4.54
N CYS A 193 -9.41 4.20 -4.29
CA CYS A 193 -10.35 3.30 -4.96
C CYS A 193 -10.39 3.58 -6.47
N CYS A 194 -10.42 4.86 -6.89
CA CYS A 194 -10.39 5.25 -8.29
C CYS A 194 -9.11 4.78 -9.00
N LYS A 195 -7.93 5.01 -8.37
CA LYS A 195 -6.64 4.54 -8.88
C LYS A 195 -6.65 3.02 -9.04
N MET A 196 -7.03 2.27 -8.01
CA MET A 196 -7.02 0.80 -8.09
C MET A 196 -8.00 0.27 -9.14
N TYR A 197 -9.20 0.85 -9.25
CA TYR A 197 -10.16 0.49 -10.31
C TYR A 197 -9.52 0.69 -11.70
N LEU A 198 -8.94 1.87 -11.94
CA LEU A 198 -8.29 2.20 -13.20
C LEU A 198 -7.13 1.25 -13.53
N LEU A 199 -6.26 0.95 -12.56
CA LEU A 199 -5.11 0.06 -12.79
C LEU A 199 -5.52 -1.40 -13.05
N ILE A 200 -6.57 -1.88 -12.38
CA ILE A 200 -7.13 -3.22 -12.63
C ILE A 200 -7.73 -3.30 -14.03
N LYS A 201 -8.50 -2.28 -14.44
CA LYS A 201 -9.05 -2.17 -15.80
C LYS A 201 -7.98 -2.06 -16.87
N ALA A 202 -6.97 -1.22 -16.65
CA ALA A 202 -5.81 -1.08 -17.53
C ALA A 202 -5.06 -2.42 -17.71
N SER A 203 -5.06 -3.26 -16.68
CA SER A 203 -4.46 -4.59 -16.69
C SER A 203 -5.33 -5.65 -17.39
N GLY A 204 -6.55 -5.30 -17.82
CA GLY A 204 -7.47 -6.20 -18.53
C GLY A 204 -8.28 -7.12 -17.60
N PHE A 205 -8.44 -6.75 -16.33
CA PHE A 205 -9.18 -7.54 -15.34
C PHE A 205 -10.43 -6.79 -14.87
N ASP A 206 -11.37 -7.54 -14.29
CA ASP A 206 -12.60 -7.01 -13.71
C ASP A 206 -12.39 -6.59 -12.23
N PRO A 207 -12.55 -5.30 -11.88
CA PRO A 207 -12.47 -4.83 -10.49
C PRO A 207 -13.49 -5.48 -9.55
N ASP A 208 -14.63 -5.97 -10.06
CA ASP A 208 -15.62 -6.65 -9.22
C ASP A 208 -15.08 -7.96 -8.63
N SER A 209 -14.10 -8.59 -9.27
CA SER A 209 -13.42 -9.80 -8.76
C SER A 209 -12.75 -9.60 -7.38
N VAL A 210 -12.46 -8.35 -7.00
CA VAL A 210 -11.94 -7.98 -5.68
C VAL A 210 -12.94 -7.16 -4.86
N GLY A 211 -14.20 -7.07 -5.31
CA GLY A 211 -15.29 -6.35 -4.65
C GLY A 211 -15.27 -4.84 -4.85
N LEU A 212 -14.60 -4.36 -5.89
CA LEU A 212 -14.60 -2.95 -6.29
C LEU A 212 -15.63 -2.73 -7.41
N SER A 213 -16.91 -2.83 -7.04
CA SER A 213 -18.03 -3.06 -7.97
C SER A 213 -18.62 -1.79 -8.60
N ARG A 214 -18.41 -0.61 -8.00
CA ARG A 214 -18.86 0.67 -8.56
C ARG A 214 -17.96 1.06 -9.73
N ASN A 215 -18.55 1.52 -10.84
CA ASN A 215 -17.75 2.12 -11.92
C ASN A 215 -17.09 3.41 -11.43
N MET A 216 -15.76 3.39 -11.32
CA MET A 216 -14.97 4.53 -10.83
C MET A 216 -14.43 5.43 -11.95
N LEU A 217 -14.81 5.21 -13.22
CA LEU A 217 -14.39 5.99 -14.40
C LEU A 217 -15.49 6.93 -14.92
N SER A 218 -16.52 7.20 -14.11
CA SER A 218 -17.59 8.15 -14.47
C SER A 218 -17.16 9.61 -14.27
N ASP A 219 -17.90 10.55 -14.86
CA ASP A 219 -17.65 11.99 -14.71
C ASP A 219 -17.70 12.45 -13.24
N GLU A 220 -18.53 11.81 -12.40
CA GLU A 220 -18.63 12.09 -10.96
C GLU A 220 -17.32 11.81 -10.22
N MET A 221 -16.52 10.87 -10.72
CA MET A 221 -15.26 10.44 -10.10
C MET A 221 -14.06 11.27 -10.54
N ARG A 222 -14.26 12.22 -11.45
CA ARG A 222 -13.18 12.99 -12.06
C ARG A 222 -12.30 13.72 -11.04
N SER A 223 -12.86 14.18 -9.92
CA SER A 223 -12.11 14.89 -8.88
C SER A 223 -11.10 14.02 -8.13
N TYR A 224 -11.21 12.69 -8.28
CA TYR A 224 -10.31 11.72 -7.66
C TYR A 224 -9.07 11.38 -8.51
N PHE A 225 -8.97 11.89 -9.73
CA PHE A 225 -7.84 11.67 -10.63
C PHE A 225 -6.99 12.94 -10.76
N SER A 226 -5.71 12.85 -10.40
CA SER A 226 -4.76 13.97 -10.61
C SER A 226 -4.57 14.28 -12.09
N LEU A 227 -4.75 13.30 -12.99
CA LEU A 227 -4.68 13.50 -14.43
C LEU A 227 -5.58 14.65 -14.91
N PHE A 228 -6.74 14.82 -14.27
CA PHE A 228 -7.72 15.84 -14.60
C PHE A 228 -7.68 17.07 -13.68
N GLY A 229 -6.63 17.21 -12.86
CA GLY A 229 -6.52 18.28 -11.88
C GLY A 229 -7.45 18.12 -10.67
N GLY A 230 -7.80 16.87 -10.33
CA GLY A 230 -8.66 16.56 -9.20
C GLY A 230 -8.16 17.16 -7.88
N VAL A 231 -9.09 17.59 -7.03
CA VAL A 231 -8.80 18.23 -5.74
C VAL A 231 -8.83 17.24 -4.56
N ASP A 232 -9.45 16.07 -4.75
CA ASP A 232 -9.64 15.04 -3.71
C ASP A 232 -8.60 13.91 -3.85
N VAL A 233 -7.38 14.29 -4.23
CA VAL A 233 -6.34 13.35 -4.66
C VAL A 233 -5.32 13.15 -3.54
N ASN A 234 -4.96 11.89 -3.30
CA ASN A 234 -3.89 11.55 -2.37
C ASN A 234 -2.54 12.05 -2.92
N THR A 235 -1.64 12.48 -2.04
CA THR A 235 -0.31 13.04 -2.36
C THR A 235 0.51 12.15 -3.29
N TYR A 236 0.40 10.83 -3.17
CA TYR A 236 1.04 9.86 -4.10
C TYR A 236 0.68 10.10 -5.57
N ALA A 237 -0.58 10.46 -5.85
CA ALA A 237 -1.06 10.69 -7.19
C ALA A 237 -0.70 12.08 -7.73
N LEU A 238 -0.23 13.01 -6.89
CA LEU A 238 0.22 14.35 -7.31
C LEU A 238 1.60 14.35 -7.98
N THR A 239 2.34 13.25 -7.88
CA THR A 239 3.67 13.12 -8.51
C THR A 239 3.56 13.10 -10.04
N GLY A 240 4.64 13.51 -10.72
CA GLY A 240 4.70 13.45 -12.19
C GLY A 240 4.46 12.02 -12.69
N ARG A 241 5.11 11.04 -12.06
CA ARG A 241 4.90 9.61 -12.33
C ARG A 241 3.46 9.16 -12.12
N GLY A 242 2.86 9.50 -10.98
CA GLY A 242 1.49 9.10 -10.66
C GLY A 242 0.46 9.64 -11.66
N ARG A 243 0.72 10.84 -12.20
CA ARG A 243 -0.08 11.42 -13.30
C ARG A 243 0.14 10.66 -14.62
N ASP A 244 1.39 10.37 -14.98
CA ASP A 244 1.73 9.67 -16.22
C ASP A 244 1.21 8.22 -16.23
N GLU A 245 1.25 7.54 -15.08
CA GLU A 245 0.65 6.22 -14.92
C GLU A 245 -0.87 6.26 -15.07
N GLN A 246 -1.56 7.29 -14.56
CA GLN A 246 -3.00 7.44 -14.82
C GLN A 246 -3.27 7.64 -16.32
N LEU A 247 -2.50 8.50 -16.99
CA LEU A 247 -2.65 8.72 -18.45
C LEU A 247 -2.50 7.40 -19.22
N PHE A 248 -1.44 6.65 -18.92
CA PHE A 248 -1.19 5.36 -19.55
C PHE A 248 -2.28 4.34 -19.21
N ALA A 249 -2.73 4.30 -17.96
CA ALA A 249 -3.77 3.38 -17.53
C ALA A 249 -5.14 3.68 -18.18
N PHE A 250 -5.52 4.96 -18.35
CA PHE A 250 -6.72 5.33 -19.09
C PHE A 250 -6.64 4.89 -20.55
N TYR A 251 -5.48 5.08 -21.19
CA TYR A 251 -5.26 4.61 -22.56
C TYR A 251 -5.40 3.08 -22.68
N LEU A 252 -4.85 2.33 -21.72
CA LEU A 252 -4.97 0.87 -21.69
C LEU A 252 -6.40 0.40 -21.41
N ALA A 253 -7.10 1.03 -20.46
CA ALA A 253 -8.49 0.72 -20.16
C ALA A 253 -9.38 0.93 -21.40
N TRP A 254 -9.19 2.06 -22.11
CA TRP A 254 -9.86 2.31 -23.39
C TRP A 254 -9.56 1.24 -24.44
N LYS A 255 -8.29 0.82 -24.55
CA LYS A 255 -7.90 -0.28 -25.45
C LYS A 255 -8.51 -1.63 -25.07
N ASN A 256 -8.81 -1.84 -23.78
CA ASN A 256 -9.46 -3.05 -23.28
C ASN A 256 -10.99 -3.01 -23.43
N GLY A 257 -11.55 -1.91 -23.97
CA GLY A 257 -12.97 -1.77 -24.29
C GLY A 257 -13.82 -1.04 -23.25
N ASP A 258 -13.21 -0.26 -22.37
CA ASP A 258 -13.88 0.61 -21.39
C ASP A 258 -14.02 2.07 -21.82
#